data_AF-A0A1M5QYV0-F1
#
_entry.id   AF-A0A1M5QYV0-F1
#
_cell.length_a   1.000
_cell.length_b   1.000
_cell.length_c   1.000
_cell.angle_alpha   90.00
_cell.angle_beta   90.00
_cell.angle_gamma   90.00
#
_symmetry.space_group_name_H-M   'P 1'
#
loop_
_entity.id
_entity.type
_entity.pdbx_description
1 polymer ?
#
loop_
_entity_poly.entity_id
_entity_poly.type
_entity_poly.pdbx_seq_one_letter_code
_entity_poly.pdbx_strand_id
1 'polypeptide(L)'
;MLTQEQDQQLVERVQRGDKRAFDLLVLKYQHKILGLIVRFVHDSHEAQDVAQEAFIKAYRALANFRGDSAFYTWLYRIAINTAKNHLVARGRRPPDSDVSSEDAEFYEGDHALKDGLKKTSRIW
;
A
#
# COMPACT_ATOMS: atom_id res chain seq x y z
N MET A 1 12.61 -9.05 -4.88
CA MET A 1 11.37 -8.32 -4.58
C MET A 1 10.21 -9.13 -5.10
N LEU A 2 9.09 -9.17 -4.37
CA LEU A 2 7.88 -9.87 -4.78
C LEU A 2 7.24 -9.15 -5.99
N THR A 3 6.70 -9.84 -6.98
CA THR A 3 5.99 -9.30 -8.16
C THR A 3 4.47 -9.26 -7.93
N GLN A 4 3.70 -8.69 -8.87
CA GLN A 4 2.23 -8.63 -8.79
C GLN A 4 1.57 -10.02 -8.75
N GLU A 5 2.07 -10.97 -9.54
CA GLU A 5 1.64 -12.37 -9.50
C GLU A 5 1.91 -13.00 -8.12
N GLN A 6 3.00 -12.58 -7.47
CA GLN A 6 3.30 -13.00 -6.09
C GLN A 6 2.41 -12.30 -5.06
N ASP A 7 1.95 -11.06 -5.32
CA ASP A 7 1.01 -10.36 -4.43
C ASP A 7 -0.35 -11.03 -4.41
N GLN A 8 -0.87 -11.38 -5.60
CA GLN A 8 -2.15 -12.07 -5.71
C GLN A 8 -2.12 -13.43 -4.99
N GLN A 9 -1.04 -14.20 -5.14
CA GLN A 9 -0.85 -15.46 -4.40
C GLN A 9 -0.82 -15.25 -2.88
N LEU A 10 -0.17 -14.17 -2.40
CA LEU A 10 -0.15 -13.85 -0.99
C LEU A 10 -1.53 -13.44 -0.48
N VAL A 11 -2.27 -12.63 -1.24
CA VAL A 11 -3.65 -12.24 -0.94
C VAL A 11 -4.54 -13.47 -0.77
N GLU A 12 -4.51 -14.40 -1.73
CA GLU A 12 -5.30 -15.64 -1.67
C GLU A 12 -4.94 -16.48 -0.44
N ARG A 13 -3.66 -16.57 -0.09
CA ARG A 13 -3.22 -17.27 1.12
C ARG A 13 -3.78 -16.61 2.39
N VAL A 14 -3.76 -15.29 2.48
CA VAL A 14 -4.36 -14.58 3.62
C VAL A 14 -5.87 -14.82 3.69
N GLN A 15 -6.56 -14.78 2.55
CA GLN A 15 -8.00 -15.07 2.48
C GLN A 15 -8.34 -16.50 2.91
N ARG A 16 -7.42 -17.46 2.72
CA ARG A 16 -7.52 -18.84 3.22
C ARG A 16 -7.07 -19.02 4.69
N GLY A 17 -6.73 -17.92 5.38
CA GLY A 17 -6.38 -17.93 6.81
C GLY A 17 -4.89 -17.96 7.12
N ASP A 18 -4.00 -17.95 6.12
CA ASP A 18 -2.56 -17.86 6.34
C ASP A 18 -2.14 -16.43 6.70
N LYS A 19 -2.15 -16.13 8.00
CA LYS A 19 -1.79 -14.81 8.52
C LYS A 19 -0.36 -14.39 8.16
N ARG A 20 0.57 -15.34 8.02
CA ARG A 20 1.98 -15.05 7.73
C ARG A 20 2.18 -14.52 6.30
N ALA A 21 1.25 -14.84 5.38
CA ALA A 21 1.28 -14.27 4.05
C ALA A 21 1.04 -12.75 4.06
N PHE A 22 0.30 -12.23 5.04
CA PHE A 22 0.09 -10.79 5.18
C PHE A 22 1.36 -10.07 5.62
N ASP A 23 2.17 -10.68 6.49
CA ASP A 23 3.45 -10.10 6.92
C ASP A 23 4.38 -9.83 5.73
N LEU A 24 4.36 -10.71 4.71
CA LEU A 24 5.13 -10.53 3.49
C LEU A 24 4.63 -9.34 2.66
N LEU A 25 3.31 -9.12 2.61
CA LEU A 25 2.72 -7.93 1.98
C LEU A 25 3.11 -6.66 2.76
N VAL A 26 3.05 -6.68 4.09
CA VAL A 26 3.49 -5.56 4.94
C VAL A 26 4.95 -5.23 4.69
N LEU A 27 5.85 -6.22 4.74
CA LEU A 27 7.28 -6.04 4.52
C LEU A 27 7.58 -5.42 3.14
N LYS A 28 6.81 -5.81 2.12
CA LYS A 28 6.94 -5.27 0.76
C LYS A 28 6.51 -3.81 0.66
N TYR A 29 5.41 -3.44 1.31
CA TYR A 29 4.76 -2.14 1.09
C TYR A 29 4.98 -1.10 2.18
N GLN A 30 5.48 -1.49 3.36
CA GLN A 30 5.62 -0.60 4.52
C GLN A 30 6.34 0.71 4.20
N HIS A 31 7.45 0.67 3.46
CA HIS A 31 8.22 1.88 3.13
C HIS A 31 7.46 2.79 2.15
N LYS A 32 6.70 2.21 1.21
CA LYS A 32 5.89 2.97 0.25
C LYS A 32 4.72 3.65 0.95
N ILE A 33 4.00 2.90 1.80
CA ILE A 33 2.86 3.41 2.56
C ILE A 33 3.30 4.47 3.56
N LEU A 34 4.41 4.27 4.26
CA LEU A 34 4.97 5.27 5.16
C LEU A 34 5.37 6.55 4.40
N GLY A 35 6.08 6.42 3.27
CA GLY A 35 6.47 7.56 2.44
C GLY A 35 5.28 8.35 1.90
N LEU A 36 4.18 7.66 1.57
CA LEU A 36 2.92 8.29 1.20
C LEU A 36 2.33 9.08 2.38
N ILE A 37 2.18 8.46 3.54
CA ILE A 37 1.50 9.05 4.70
C ILE A 37 2.28 10.25 5.26
N VAL A 38 3.61 10.23 5.23
CA VAL A 38 4.44 11.36 5.66
C VAL A 38 4.10 12.64 4.89
N ARG A 39 3.73 12.55 3.60
CA ARG A 39 3.31 13.70 2.78
C ARG A 39 1.97 14.32 3.21
N PHE A 40 1.16 13.59 3.98
CA PHE A 40 -0.11 14.08 4.51
C PHE A 40 0.05 14.63 5.93
N VAL A 41 0.76 13.88 6.79
CA VAL A 41 0.78 14.14 8.23
C VAL A 41 1.93 15.07 8.65
N HIS A 42 3.01 15.11 7.86
CA HIS A 42 4.23 15.91 8.12
C HIS A 42 4.89 15.68 9.49
N ASP A 43 4.63 14.52 10.09
CA ASP A 43 5.24 14.06 11.35
C ASP A 43 5.57 12.58 11.20
N SER A 44 6.81 12.20 11.50
CA SER A 44 7.29 10.83 11.26
C SER A 44 6.72 9.82 12.24
N HIS A 45 6.46 10.22 13.49
CA HIS A 45 5.89 9.35 14.51
C HIS A 45 4.39 9.12 14.22
N GLU A 46 3.63 10.21 14.01
CA GLU A 46 2.22 10.09 13.64
C GLU A 46 2.06 9.30 12.32
N ALA A 47 2.97 9.47 11.35
CA ALA A 47 2.92 8.71 10.11
C ALA A 47 3.12 7.19 10.31
N GLN A 48 3.94 6.77 11.26
CA GLN A 48 4.11 5.35 11.60
C GLN A 48 2.82 4.76 12.18
N ASP A 49 2.17 5.49 13.08
CA ASP A 49 0.91 5.07 13.70
C ASP A 49 -0.21 4.95 12.65
N VAL A 50 -0.34 5.94 11.78
CA VAL A 50 -1.33 5.95 10.70
C VAL A 50 -1.04 4.85 9.66
N ALA A 51 0.24 4.57 9.37
CA ALA A 51 0.62 3.46 8.49
C ALA A 51 0.24 2.10 9.09
N GLN A 52 0.50 1.91 10.38
CA GLN A 52 0.10 0.70 11.10
C GLN A 52 -1.42 0.54 11.08
N GLU A 53 -2.18 1.61 11.35
CA GLU A 53 -3.64 1.60 11.29
C GLU A 53 -4.15 1.22 9.88
N ALA A 54 -3.53 1.77 8.83
CA ALA A 54 -3.87 1.44 7.45
C ALA A 54 -3.66 -0.05 7.13
N PHE A 55 -2.55 -0.65 7.57
CA PHE A 55 -2.31 -2.08 7.41
C PHE A 55 -3.29 -2.95 8.21
N ILE A 56 -3.66 -2.54 9.43
CA ILE A 56 -4.68 -3.25 10.22
C ILE A 56 -6.04 -3.20 9.52
N LYS A 57 -6.43 -2.04 8.97
CA LYS A 57 -7.66 -1.89 8.19
C LYS A 57 -7.62 -2.75 6.92
N ALA A 58 -6.49 -2.74 6.21
CA ALA A 58 -6.28 -3.59 5.04
C ALA A 58 -6.42 -5.07 5.40
N TYR A 59 -5.75 -5.56 6.44
CA TYR A 59 -5.87 -6.96 6.88
C TYR A 59 -7.31 -7.36 7.16
N ARG A 60 -8.06 -6.52 7.89
CA ARG A 60 -9.48 -6.78 8.21
C ARG A 60 -10.39 -6.76 6.99
N ALA A 61 -10.11 -5.91 6.01
CA ALA A 61 -10.89 -5.79 4.79
C ALA A 61 -10.49 -6.79 3.70
N LEU A 62 -9.31 -7.43 3.82
CA LEU A 62 -8.73 -8.27 2.77
C LEU A 62 -9.58 -9.51 2.44
N ALA A 63 -10.35 -10.02 3.40
CA ALA A 63 -11.31 -11.11 3.17
C ALA A 63 -12.35 -10.77 2.08
N ASN A 64 -12.68 -9.49 1.91
CA ASN A 64 -13.66 -9.01 0.93
C ASN A 64 -13.02 -8.39 -0.32
N PHE A 65 -11.70 -8.42 -0.43
CA PHE A 65 -10.99 -7.88 -1.59
C PHE A 65 -11.17 -8.82 -2.80
N ARG A 66 -11.80 -8.31 -3.86
CA ARG A 66 -12.18 -9.11 -5.05
C ARG A 66 -11.09 -9.25 -6.10
N GLY A 67 -9.99 -8.50 -6.00
CA GLY A 67 -8.94 -8.50 -7.03
C GLY A 67 -9.29 -7.69 -8.29
N ASP A 68 -10.33 -6.86 -8.26
CA ASP A 68 -10.72 -5.98 -9.38
C ASP A 68 -9.66 -4.91 -9.71
N SER A 69 -8.68 -4.71 -8.83
CA SER A 69 -7.50 -3.86 -9.02
C SER A 69 -6.27 -4.57 -8.47
N ALA A 70 -5.07 -4.06 -8.76
CA ALA A 70 -3.88 -4.49 -8.04
C ALA A 70 -4.03 -4.29 -6.52
N PHE A 71 -3.42 -5.18 -5.73
CA PHE A 71 -3.44 -5.08 -4.27
C PHE A 71 -2.84 -3.75 -3.78
N TYR A 72 -1.75 -3.28 -4.41
CA TYR A 72 -1.13 -2.02 -4.04
C TYR A 72 -2.07 -0.84 -4.23
N THR A 73 -2.77 -0.76 -5.37
CA THR A 73 -3.76 0.29 -5.65
C THR A 73 -4.89 0.32 -4.62
N TRP A 74 -5.35 -0.87 -4.21
CA TRP A 74 -6.36 -0.98 -3.15
C TRP A 74 -5.82 -0.55 -1.77
N LEU A 75 -4.63 -1.00 -1.39
CA LEU A 75 -3.95 -0.63 -0.15
C LEU A 75 -3.66 0.88 -0.08
N TYR A 76 -3.25 1.47 -1.20
CA TYR A 76 -2.98 2.89 -1.35
C TYR A 76 -4.20 3.75 -1.00
N ARG A 77 -5.38 3.37 -1.50
CA ARG A 77 -6.65 4.04 -1.17
C ARG A 77 -6.99 3.94 0.32
N ILE A 78 -6.75 2.79 0.95
CA ILE A 78 -6.93 2.62 2.40
C ILE A 78 -6.01 3.54 3.18
N ALA A 79 -4.73 3.63 2.78
CA ALA A 79 -3.75 4.48 3.43
C ALA A 79 -4.12 5.96 3.35
N ILE A 80 -4.52 6.46 2.18
CA ILE A 80 -4.98 7.84 2.00
C ILE A 80 -6.19 8.14 2.88
N ASN A 81 -7.21 7.27 2.83
CA ASN A 81 -8.42 7.49 3.62
C ASN A 81 -8.10 7.48 5.13
N THR A 82 -7.16 6.65 5.55
CA THR A 82 -6.71 6.60 6.95
C THR A 82 -5.98 7.88 7.34
N ALA A 83 -5.06 8.38 6.50
CA ALA A 83 -4.37 9.64 6.74
C ALA A 83 -5.32 10.86 6.74
N LYS A 84 -6.28 10.93 5.80
CA LYS A 84 -7.29 11.99 5.75
C LYS A 84 -8.15 11.98 7.02
N ASN A 85 -8.62 10.81 7.46
CA ASN A 85 -9.41 10.68 8.68
C ASN A 85 -8.61 11.08 9.94
N HIS A 86 -7.32 10.71 10.00
CA HIS A 86 -6.42 11.12 11.08
C HIS A 86 -6.29 12.65 11.17
N LEU A 87 -6.09 13.34 10.03
CA LEU A 87 -6.01 14.79 9.98
C LEU A 87 -7.31 15.46 10.44
N VAL A 88 -8.46 14.97 9.96
CA VAL A 88 -9.78 15.47 10.37
C VAL A 88 -10.00 15.32 11.87
N ALA A 89 -9.66 14.16 12.44
CA ALA A 89 -9.77 13.90 13.88
C ALA A 89 -8.87 14.83 14.73
N ARG A 90 -7.78 15.33 14.15
CA ARG A 90 -6.85 16.29 14.76
C ARG A 90 -7.26 17.76 14.52
N GLY A 91 -8.40 18.01 13.88
CA GLY A 91 -8.85 19.36 13.52
C GLY A 91 -8.00 20.02 12.43
N ARG A 92 -7.19 19.25 11.68
CA ARG A 92 -6.36 19.73 10.59
C ARG A 92 -7.10 19.55 9.27
N ARG A 93 -6.97 20.51 8.35
CA ARG A 93 -7.52 20.39 7.00
C ARG A 93 -6.65 19.42 6.18
N PRO A 94 -7.22 18.34 5.63
CA PRO A 94 -6.49 17.49 4.69
C PRO A 94 -6.04 18.30 3.47
N PRO A 95 -4.88 17.98 2.85
CA PRO A 95 -4.49 18.62 1.61
C PRO A 95 -5.56 18.41 0.52
N ASP A 96 -5.83 19.46 -0.27
CA ASP A 96 -6.79 19.46 -1.39
C ASP A 96 -6.31 18.61 -2.58
N SER A 97 -5.14 17.97 -2.47
CA SER A 97 -4.65 17.06 -3.47
C SER A 97 -5.62 15.88 -3.59
N ASP A 98 -6.36 15.86 -4.69
CA ASP A 98 -6.92 14.65 -5.28
C ASP A 98 -5.74 13.77 -5.69
N VAL A 99 -5.19 13.07 -4.69
CA VAL A 99 -4.24 11.98 -4.90
C VAL A 99 -5.04 10.83 -5.49
N SER A 100 -5.20 10.93 -6.81
CA SER A 100 -6.04 10.12 -7.68
C SER A 100 -5.53 8.67 -7.74
N SER A 101 -6.38 7.75 -8.17
CA SER A 101 -5.97 6.39 -8.59
C SER A 101 -4.80 6.41 -9.59
N GLU A 102 -4.65 7.50 -10.34
CA GLU A 102 -3.55 7.76 -11.27
C GLU A 102 -2.17 7.75 -10.59
N ASP A 103 -2.05 8.23 -9.34
CA ASP A 103 -0.79 8.16 -8.61
C ASP A 103 -0.42 6.70 -8.30
N ALA A 104 -1.39 5.90 -7.87
CA ALA A 104 -1.16 4.48 -7.61
C ALA A 104 -0.74 3.73 -8.88
N GLU A 105 -1.38 4.01 -10.01
CA GLU A 105 -1.08 3.43 -11.33
C GLU A 105 0.30 3.88 -11.87
N PHE A 106 0.67 5.15 -11.70
CA PHE A 106 1.98 5.67 -12.06
C PHE A 106 3.10 5.03 -11.21
N TYR A 107 2.88 4.89 -9.89
CA TYR A 107 3.80 4.21 -9.00
C TYR A 107 3.92 2.70 -9.31
N GLU A 108 2.83 2.06 -9.74
CA GLU A 108 2.84 0.67 -10.18
C GLU A 108 3.61 0.51 -11.51
N GLY A 109 3.42 1.43 -12.47
CA GLY A 109 4.17 1.49 -13.72
C GLY A 109 5.68 1.66 -13.52
N ASP A 110 6.11 2.62 -12.69
CA ASP A 110 7.53 2.81 -12.35
C ASP A 110 8.15 1.57 -11.68
N HIS A 111 7.38 0.87 -10.83
CA HIS A 111 7.85 -0.36 -10.20
C HIS A 111 7.95 -1.52 -11.18
N ALA A 112 6.95 -1.69 -12.06
CA ALA A 112 6.97 -2.72 -13.10
C ALA A 112 8.17 -2.52 -14.05
N LEU A 113 8.48 -1.27 -14.41
CA LEU A 113 9.67 -0.93 -15.20
C LEU A 113 10.97 -1.28 -14.46
N LYS A 114 11.07 -0.94 -13.17
CA LYS A 114 12.26 -1.26 -12.34
C LYS A 114 12.45 -2.77 -12.11
N ASP A 115 11.36 -3.52 -11.96
CA ASP A 115 11.40 -4.98 -11.83
C ASP A 115 11.78 -5.64 -13.16
N GLY A 116 11.26 -5.12 -14.29
CA GLY A 116 11.63 -5.55 -15.63
C GLY A 116 13.12 -5.32 -15.94
N LEU A 117 13.65 -4.16 -15.59
CA LEU A 117 15.07 -3.79 -15.77
C LEU A 117 16.02 -4.72 -14.99
N LYS A 118 15.64 -5.18 -13.79
CA LYS A 118 16.45 -6.14 -13.01
C LYS A 118 16.48 -7.54 -13.63
N LYS A 119 15.49 -7.88 -14.47
CA LYS A 119 15.41 -9.18 -15.15
C LYS A 119 16.33 -9.23 -16.38
N THR A 120 16.51 -8.11 -17.08
CA THR A 120 17.41 -8.01 -18.25
C THR A 120 18.88 -7.94 -17.82
N SER A 121 19.17 -7.32 -16.69
CA SER A 121 20.55 -7.14 -16.20
C SER A 121 21.15 -8.39 -15.54
N ARG A 122 20.43 -9.52 -15.52
CA ARG A 122 20.85 -10.79 -14.90
C ARG A 122 21.14 -11.90 -15.91
N ILE A 123 21.24 -11.53 -17.19
CA ILE A 123 21.54 -12.42 -18.30
C ILE A 123 22.87 -11.99 -18.95
N TRP A 124 23.96 -11.93 -18.18
CA TRP A 124 25.36 -12.03 -18.62
C TRP A 124 26.21 -12.38 -17.40
#